data_AF-A0A2L1U680-F1
#
_entry.id   AF-A0A2L1U680-F1
#
_cell.length_a   1.000
_cell.length_b   1.000
_cell.length_c   1.000
_cell.angle_alpha   90.00
_cell.angle_beta   90.00
_cell.angle_gamma   90.00
#
_symmetry.space_group_name_H-M   'P 1'
#
loop_
_entity.id
_entity.type
_entity.pdbx_description
1 polymer ?
#
loop_
_entity_poly.entity_id
_entity_poly.type
_entity_poly.pdbx_seq_one_letter_code
_entity_poly.pdbx_strand_id
1 'polypeptide(L)'
;MTPNTPEALRLARKARIERIKGKGKTERVVYLSADARQALADYLEKERLYDETEESIALFLSAKGLPARKLDGRLSTRSINTILEKIGKWHDAEVFDSDRKISPLQPHDLRHTFAYQLSKITGADSYESAPVIGYIVFS
;
A
#
# COMPACT_ATOMS: atom_id res chain seq x y z
N MET A 1 5.41 21.73 0.59
CA MET A 1 6.14 20.47 0.85
C MET A 1 5.17 19.31 0.80
N THR A 2 5.55 18.18 0.22
CA THR A 2 4.74 16.95 0.24
C THR A 2 4.83 16.34 1.64
N PRO A 3 3.70 16.07 2.34
CA PRO A 3 3.72 15.55 3.71
C PRO A 3 4.47 14.22 3.77
N ASN A 4 5.46 14.11 4.66
CA ASN A 4 6.33 12.94 4.78
C ASN A 4 6.65 12.52 6.24
N THR A 5 6.18 13.25 7.24
CA THR A 5 6.25 12.85 8.66
C THR A 5 4.90 12.29 9.12
N PRO A 6 4.85 11.48 10.19
CA PRO A 6 3.59 10.96 10.72
C PRO A 6 2.56 12.06 11.03
N GLU A 7 2.96 13.13 11.73
CA GLU A 7 2.06 14.23 12.09
C GLU A 7 1.57 14.98 10.84
N ALA A 8 2.47 15.25 9.90
CA ALA A 8 2.12 15.94 8.66
C ALA A 8 1.16 15.10 7.80
N LEU A 9 1.35 13.78 7.74
CA LEU A 9 0.47 12.87 7.02
C LEU A 9 -0.94 12.85 7.62
N ARG A 10 -1.07 12.89 8.95
CA ARG A 10 -2.36 12.91 9.66
C ARG A 10 -3.12 14.21 9.41
N LEU A 11 -2.45 15.35 9.57
CA LEU A 11 -3.05 16.68 9.44
C LEU A 11 -3.33 17.11 7.98
N ALA A 12 -2.56 16.59 7.03
CA ALA A 12 -2.66 17.04 5.65
C ALA A 12 -4.01 16.69 5.01
N ARG A 13 -4.70 17.68 4.42
CA ARG A 13 -5.91 17.43 3.62
C ARG A 13 -5.62 16.55 2.38
N LYS A 14 -4.41 16.64 1.83
CA LYS A 14 -3.96 15.86 0.67
C LYS A 14 -2.49 15.47 0.85
N ALA A 15 -2.16 14.22 0.53
CA ALA A 15 -0.78 13.75 0.40
C ALA A 15 -0.65 12.93 -0.89
N ARG A 16 0.57 12.83 -1.43
CA ARG A 16 0.84 12.11 -2.68
C ARG A 16 2.19 11.42 -2.64
N ILE A 17 2.29 10.28 -3.32
CA ILE A 17 3.55 9.63 -3.65
C ILE A 17 3.94 10.08 -5.05
N GLU A 18 5.16 10.59 -5.18
CA GLU A 18 5.72 11.09 -6.42
C GLU A 18 6.67 10.06 -7.04
N ARG A 19 6.93 10.19 -8.35
CA ARG A 19 7.91 9.39 -9.10
C ARG A 19 7.69 7.89 -8.99
N ILE A 20 6.43 7.45 -9.02
CA ILE A 20 6.11 6.04 -9.11
C ILE A 20 6.49 5.56 -10.50
N LYS A 21 7.54 4.75 -10.56
CA LYS A 21 8.06 4.19 -11.81
C LYS A 21 7.06 3.19 -12.40
N GLY A 22 6.66 3.43 -13.64
CA GLY A 22 5.85 2.54 -14.46
C GLY A 22 6.66 1.90 -15.59
N LYS A 23 5.93 1.18 -16.46
CA LYS A 23 6.52 0.58 -17.67
C LYS A 23 7.09 1.69 -18.58
N GLY A 24 8.23 1.42 -19.21
CA GLY A 24 8.84 2.34 -20.18
C GLY A 24 9.46 3.61 -19.56
N LYS A 25 9.90 3.55 -18.29
CA LYS A 25 10.45 4.70 -17.55
C LYS A 25 9.45 5.85 -17.35
N THR A 26 8.16 5.58 -17.47
CA THR A 26 7.12 6.55 -17.13
C THR A 26 7.08 6.76 -15.62
N GLU A 27 6.78 7.98 -15.19
CA GLU A 27 6.53 8.29 -13.79
C GLU A 27 5.11 8.80 -13.62
N ARG A 28 4.50 8.47 -12.49
CA ARG A 28 3.19 9.02 -12.11
C ARG A 28 3.16 9.47 -10.66
N VAL A 29 2.19 10.32 -10.38
CA VAL A 29 1.86 10.80 -9.04
C VAL A 29 0.57 10.12 -8.60
N VAL A 30 0.54 9.66 -7.36
CA VAL A 30 -0.61 8.98 -6.77
C VAL A 30 -0.96 9.66 -5.45
N TYR A 31 -2.18 10.14 -5.33
CA TYR A 31 -2.68 10.71 -4.08
C TYR A 31 -3.10 9.61 -3.10
N LEU A 32 -2.96 9.91 -1.82
CA LEU A 32 -3.33 9.03 -0.72
C LEU A 32 -4.72 9.41 -0.20
N SER A 33 -5.58 8.41 0.03
CA SER A 33 -6.82 8.59 0.79
C SER A 33 -6.52 8.97 2.24
N ALA A 34 -7.55 9.37 2.99
CA ALA A 34 -7.39 9.63 4.42
C ALA A 34 -6.87 8.40 5.18
N ASP A 35 -7.48 7.24 4.93
CA ASP A 35 -7.08 5.98 5.56
C ASP A 35 -5.65 5.58 5.20
N ALA A 36 -5.26 5.74 3.93
CA ALA A 36 -3.89 5.44 3.50
C ALA A 36 -2.86 6.37 4.14
N ARG A 37 -3.19 7.65 4.35
CA ARG A 37 -2.34 8.59 5.09
C ARG A 37 -2.19 8.19 6.56
N GLN A 38 -3.29 7.81 7.21
CA GLN A 38 -3.29 7.39 8.60
C GLN A 38 -2.46 6.11 8.78
N ALA A 39 -2.72 5.09 7.96
CA ALA A 39 -1.97 3.84 7.98
C ALA A 39 -0.47 4.05 7.71
N LEU A 40 -0.12 4.91 6.75
CA LEU A 40 1.28 5.23 6.49
C LEU A 40 1.94 5.96 7.68
N ALA A 41 1.22 6.89 8.31
CA ALA A 41 1.70 7.59 9.50
C ALA A 41 1.94 6.62 10.66
N ASP A 42 1.00 5.71 10.91
CA ASP A 42 1.11 4.69 11.94
C ASP A 42 2.29 3.74 11.67
N TYR A 43 2.47 3.29 10.43
CA TYR A 43 3.62 2.48 10.03
C TYR A 43 4.95 3.20 10.28
N LEU A 44 5.07 4.47 9.86
CA LEU A 44 6.29 5.26 10.03
C LEU A 44 6.64 5.48 11.50
N GLU A 45 5.64 5.70 12.36
CA GLU A 45 5.83 5.98 13.79
C GLU A 45 6.06 4.71 14.61
N LYS A 46 5.31 3.65 14.34
CA LYS A 46 5.18 2.50 15.25
C LYS A 46 5.89 1.24 14.77
N GLU A 47 6.19 1.12 13.49
CA GLU A 47 6.74 -0.13 12.93
C GLU A 47 8.10 0.09 12.31
N ARG A 48 8.19 1.07 11.40
CA ARG A 48 9.39 1.28 10.58
C ARG A 48 10.64 1.55 11.42
N LEU A 49 10.51 2.25 12.55
CA LEU A 49 11.62 2.59 13.43
C LEU A 49 12.34 1.35 13.99
N TYR A 50 11.65 0.22 14.13
CA TYR A 50 12.25 -1.02 14.65
C TYR A 50 13.13 -1.73 13.63
N ASP A 51 12.86 -1.50 12.34
CA ASP A 51 13.50 -2.17 11.21
C ASP A 51 14.42 -1.26 10.38
N GLU A 52 14.41 0.05 10.61
CA GLU A 52 15.31 0.97 9.95
C GLU A 52 16.78 0.74 10.34
N THR A 53 17.66 0.92 9.36
CA THR A 53 19.12 0.94 9.48
C THR A 53 19.65 2.15 8.72
N GLU A 54 20.94 2.47 8.87
CA GLU A 54 21.58 3.60 8.18
C GLU A 54 21.49 3.49 6.64
N GLU A 55 21.42 2.26 6.11
CA GLU A 55 21.33 1.96 4.67
C GLU A 55 19.90 1.87 4.15
N SER A 56 18.89 2.04 5.01
CA SER A 56 17.48 1.87 4.65
C SER A 56 16.99 3.01 3.76
N ILE A 57 16.75 2.71 2.48
CA ILE A 57 16.28 3.69 1.49
C ILE A 57 14.80 3.45 1.13
N ALA A 58 14.33 2.20 1.23
CA ALA A 58 12.96 1.87 0.86
C ALA A 58 11.94 2.43 1.87
N LEU A 59 10.75 2.79 1.38
CA LEU A 59 9.65 3.23 2.25
C LEU A 59 9.19 2.08 3.16
N PHE A 60 8.91 0.92 2.57
CA PHE A 60 8.51 -0.28 3.29
C PHE A 60 9.70 -1.23 3.44
N LEU A 61 10.02 -1.54 4.69
CA LEU A 61 11.17 -2.33 5.07
C LEU A 61 10.80 -3.78 5.40
N SER A 62 11.69 -4.71 5.07
CA SER A 62 11.68 -6.06 5.62
C SER A 62 12.31 -6.08 7.00
N ALA A 63 11.89 -6.98 7.90
CA ALA A 63 12.43 -7.07 9.25
C ALA A 63 13.96 -7.15 9.31
N LYS A 64 14.60 -6.41 10.22
CA LYS A 64 16.09 -6.31 10.27
C LYS A 64 16.80 -7.62 10.58
N GLY A 65 16.14 -8.52 11.29
CA GLY A 65 16.68 -9.85 11.63
C GLY A 65 16.59 -10.88 10.50
N LEU A 66 16.06 -10.54 9.32
CA LEU A 66 15.93 -11.50 8.22
C LEU A 66 17.28 -11.78 7.56
N PRO A 67 17.75 -13.04 7.51
CA PRO A 67 19.06 -13.39 6.93
C PRO A 67 19.20 -13.01 5.45
N ALA A 68 18.11 -13.05 4.69
CA ALA A 68 18.07 -12.70 3.27
C ALA A 68 17.60 -11.26 3.01
N ARG A 69 17.70 -10.36 4.00
CA ARG A 69 17.33 -8.95 3.86
C ARG A 69 18.22 -8.27 2.83
N LYS A 70 17.61 -7.45 1.97
CA LYS A 70 18.34 -6.56 1.07
C LYS A 70 18.97 -5.41 1.85
N LEU A 71 20.13 -4.95 1.40
CA LEU A 71 20.84 -3.84 2.04
C LEU A 71 19.99 -2.56 2.12
N ASP A 72 19.24 -2.23 1.06
CA ASP A 72 18.32 -1.08 1.03
C ASP A 72 17.06 -1.26 1.92
N GLY A 73 16.96 -2.41 2.60
CA GLY A 73 15.86 -2.83 3.47
C GLY A 73 14.58 -3.20 2.72
N ARG A 74 14.56 -3.16 1.39
CA ARG A 74 13.33 -3.29 0.60
C ARG A 74 12.65 -4.64 0.79
N LEU A 75 11.36 -4.58 1.10
CA LEU A 75 10.49 -5.74 1.12
C LEU A 75 10.44 -6.43 -0.26
N SER A 76 10.59 -7.76 -0.28
CA SER A 76 10.54 -8.54 -1.53
C SER A 76 9.09 -8.82 -1.95
N THR A 77 8.85 -9.04 -3.25
CA THR A 77 7.53 -9.46 -3.77
C THR A 77 7.05 -10.75 -3.11
N ARG A 78 7.96 -11.69 -2.85
CA ARG A 78 7.64 -12.93 -2.13
C ARG A 78 7.14 -12.65 -0.71
N SER A 79 7.82 -11.76 0.02
CA SER A 79 7.41 -11.35 1.36
C SER A 79 6.02 -10.69 1.37
N ILE A 80 5.74 -9.83 0.38
CA ILE A 80 4.41 -9.23 0.21
C ILE A 80 3.34 -10.30 0.02
N ASN A 81 3.57 -11.27 -0.88
CA ASN A 81 2.63 -12.39 -1.09
C ASN A 81 2.42 -13.20 0.18
N THR A 82 3.48 -13.48 0.96
CA THR A 82 3.36 -14.20 2.24
C THR A 82 2.56 -13.43 3.29
N ILE A 83 2.71 -12.09 3.35
CA ILE A 83 1.90 -11.25 4.24
C ILE A 83 0.43 -11.34 3.86
N LEU A 84 0.10 -11.20 2.58
CA LEU A 84 -1.28 -11.26 2.10
C LEU A 84 -1.90 -12.65 2.31
N GLU A 85 -1.15 -13.72 2.06
CA GLU A 85 -1.59 -15.09 2.32
C GLU A 85 -1.94 -15.28 3.81
N LYS A 86 -1.13 -14.75 4.73
CA LYS A 86 -1.42 -14.79 6.17
C LYS A 86 -2.67 -14.00 6.53
N ILE A 87 -2.84 -12.78 5.98
CA ILE A 87 -4.04 -11.97 6.19
C ILE A 87 -5.28 -12.72 5.73
N GLY A 88 -5.25 -13.34 4.54
CA GLY A 88 -6.37 -14.14 4.04
C GLY A 88 -6.69 -15.33 4.94
N LYS A 89 -5.67 -16.06 5.40
CA LYS A 89 -5.87 -17.18 6.35
C LYS A 89 -6.46 -16.73 7.68
N TRP A 90 -6.00 -15.60 8.24
CA TRP A 90 -6.53 -15.07 9.50
C TRP A 90 -7.97 -14.63 9.36
N HIS A 91 -8.29 -13.87 8.31
CA HIS A 91 -9.67 -13.50 7.98
C HIS A 91 -10.57 -14.74 7.91
N ASP A 92 -10.12 -15.76 7.18
CA ASP A 92 -10.90 -16.99 6.99
C ASP A 92 -11.01 -17.83 8.27
N ALA A 93 -10.12 -17.66 9.24
CA ALA A 93 -10.25 -18.29 10.55
C ALA A 93 -11.29 -17.58 11.44
N GLU A 94 -11.46 -16.26 11.27
CA GLU A 94 -12.38 -15.45 12.07
C GLU A 94 -13.81 -15.40 11.48
N VAL A 95 -13.93 -15.57 10.16
CA VAL A 95 -15.23 -15.53 9.46
C VAL A 95 -15.83 -16.94 9.36
N PHE A 96 -16.95 -17.16 10.05
CA PHE A 96 -17.67 -18.45 10.05
C PHE A 96 -18.45 -18.74 8.77
N ASP A 97 -18.76 -17.71 7.98
CA ASP A 97 -19.43 -17.84 6.69
C ASP A 97 -18.47 -18.43 5.63
N SER A 98 -18.81 -19.61 5.11
CA SER A 98 -18.01 -20.34 4.12
C SER A 98 -17.96 -19.65 2.76
N ASP A 99 -18.94 -18.81 2.44
CA ASP A 99 -19.03 -18.14 1.14
C ASP A 99 -18.23 -16.84 1.11
N ARG A 100 -17.70 -16.43 2.27
CA ARG A 100 -16.94 -15.18 2.45
C ARG A 100 -15.45 -15.43 2.70
N LYS A 101 -14.90 -16.51 2.17
CA LYS A 101 -13.47 -16.81 2.23
C LYS A 101 -12.70 -15.98 1.22
N ILE A 102 -11.53 -15.49 1.61
CA ILE A 102 -10.66 -14.64 0.76
C ILE A 102 -9.28 -15.24 0.54
N SER A 103 -8.95 -16.36 1.20
CA SER A 103 -7.69 -17.07 0.98
C SER A 103 -7.73 -17.93 -0.30
N PRO A 104 -6.65 -17.97 -1.10
CA PRO A 104 -5.44 -17.18 -0.97
C PRO A 104 -5.63 -15.74 -1.45
N LEU A 105 -5.30 -14.76 -0.61
CA LEU A 105 -5.32 -13.35 -0.99
C LEU A 105 -4.03 -12.98 -1.70
N GLN A 106 -4.12 -12.44 -2.91
CA GLN A 106 -2.96 -12.00 -3.70
C GLN A 106 -3.04 -10.49 -4.03
N PRO A 107 -1.92 -9.84 -4.39
CA PRO A 107 -1.91 -8.40 -4.66
C PRO A 107 -2.88 -8.00 -5.79
N HIS A 108 -3.06 -8.87 -6.78
CA HIS A 108 -3.94 -8.62 -7.91
C HIS A 108 -5.43 -8.64 -7.54
N ASP A 109 -5.85 -9.43 -6.55
CA ASP A 109 -7.24 -9.44 -6.06
C ASP A 109 -7.60 -8.11 -5.39
N LEU A 110 -6.69 -7.60 -4.55
CA LEU A 110 -6.82 -6.29 -3.91
C LEU A 110 -6.88 -5.17 -4.94
N ARG A 111 -6.02 -5.26 -5.96
CA ARG A 111 -5.99 -4.32 -7.08
C ARG A 111 -7.32 -4.28 -7.83
N HIS A 112 -7.87 -5.44 -8.18
CA HIS A 112 -9.15 -5.53 -8.90
C HIS A 112 -10.31 -5.02 -8.04
N THR A 113 -10.37 -5.44 -6.78
CA THR A 113 -11.37 -4.99 -5.82
C THR A 113 -11.34 -3.47 -5.64
N PHE A 114 -10.14 -2.91 -5.46
CA PHE A 114 -9.96 -1.46 -5.33
C PHE A 114 -10.40 -0.71 -6.58
N ALA A 115 -10.00 -1.17 -7.77
CA ALA A 115 -10.40 -0.53 -9.03
C ALA A 115 -11.92 -0.60 -9.25
N TYR A 116 -12.56 -1.70 -8.88
CA TYR A 116 -14.01 -1.86 -8.94
C TYR A 116 -14.74 -0.95 -7.95
N GLN A 117 -14.29 -0.88 -6.68
CA GLN A 117 -14.88 0.02 -5.69
C GLN A 117 -14.74 1.48 -6.12
N LEU A 118 -13.56 1.85 -6.66
CA LEU A 118 -13.32 3.17 -7.17
C LEU A 118 -14.29 3.52 -8.31
N SER A 119 -14.46 2.62 -9.29
CA SER A 119 -15.38 2.87 -10.42
C SER A 119 -16.84 3.02 -9.98
N LYS A 120 -17.26 2.30 -8.92
CA LYS A 120 -18.58 2.47 -8.31
C LYS A 120 -18.76 3.83 -7.65
N ILE A 121 -17.74 4.31 -6.93
CA ILE A 121 -17.78 5.61 -6.25
C ILE A 121 -17.73 6.76 -7.25
N THR A 122 -16.97 6.63 -8.34
CA THR A 122 -16.84 7.65 -9.38
C THR A 122 -17.91 7.55 -10.47
N GLY A 123 -18.91 6.68 -10.32
CA GLY A 123 -20.06 6.61 -11.23
C GLY A 123 -19.78 6.05 -12.63
N ALA A 124 -18.73 5.24 -12.82
CA ALA A 124 -18.27 4.72 -14.13
C ALA A 124 -17.95 5.77 -15.21
N ASP A 125 -18.24 7.06 -14.99
CA ASP A 125 -17.85 8.16 -15.84
C ASP A 125 -16.37 8.47 -15.63
N SER A 126 -15.59 8.14 -16.64
CA SER A 126 -14.12 8.18 -16.59
C SER A 126 -13.55 9.60 -16.70
N TYR A 127 -14.34 10.66 -16.54
CA TYR A 127 -13.86 12.01 -16.91
C TYR A 127 -14.21 13.20 -16.01
N GLU A 128 -15.19 13.20 -15.11
CA GLU A 128 -15.48 14.43 -14.34
C GLU A 128 -15.82 14.19 -12.86
N SER A 129 -15.11 14.95 -12.00
CA SER A 129 -15.40 15.29 -10.59
C SER A 129 -14.93 14.41 -9.41
N ALA A 130 -13.61 14.17 -9.34
CA ALA A 130 -12.81 14.18 -8.10
C ALA A 130 -11.34 14.32 -8.53
N PRO A 131 -10.41 14.97 -7.80
CA PRO A 131 -9.06 15.21 -8.29
C PRO A 131 -8.45 13.87 -8.68
N VAL A 132 -8.28 13.63 -9.99
CA VAL A 132 -8.01 12.32 -10.58
C VAL A 132 -6.74 11.76 -9.94
N ILE A 133 -6.97 10.92 -8.94
CA ILE A 133 -5.94 10.22 -8.21
C ILE A 133 -5.57 9.07 -9.13
N GLY A 134 -4.43 9.18 -9.81
CA GLY A 134 -3.81 7.97 -10.35
C GLY A 134 -3.67 7.01 -9.18
N TYR A 135 -4.23 5.80 -9.28
CA TYR A 135 -3.99 4.76 -8.28
C TYR A 135 -3.12 3.69 -8.93
N ILE A 136 -2.18 3.13 -8.16
CA ILE A 136 -1.35 2.04 -8.68
C ILE A 136 -2.20 0.79 -8.78
N VAL A 137 -2.43 0.39 -10.01
CA VAL A 137 -2.92 -0.92 -10.40
C VAL A 137 -1.57 -1.68 -10.60
N PHE A 138 -1.05 -2.41 -9.59
CA PHE A 138 0.21 -3.19 -9.69
C PHE A 138 0.07 -4.33 -10.70
N SER A 139 0.73 -4.21 -11.85
CA SER A 139 0.81 -5.24 -12.91
C SER A 139 1.93 -6.23 -12.65
#